data_AF-X1V406-F1
#
_entry.id   AF-X1V406-F1
#
_cell.length_a   1.000
_cell.length_b   1.000
_cell.length_c   1.000
_cell.angle_alpha   90.00
_cell.angle_beta   90.00
_cell.angle_gamma   90.00
#
_symmetry.space_group_name_H-M   'P 1'
#
loop_
_entity.id
_entity.type
_entity.pdbx_description
1 polymer ?
#
loop_
_entity_poly.entity_id
_entity_poly.type
_entity_poly.pdbx_seq_one_letter_code
_entity_poly.pdbx_strand_id
1 'polypeptide(L)'
;MEVIDIGPSELPDALNNNRVDAIVIWEPHAYNALNLLGQDAIRLPSSDVYCETFNFVVMKDFAQAHPEVLNKFLRAIDKATDFMGKH
;
A
#
# COMPACT_ATOMS: atom_id res chain seq x y z
N MET A 1 -21.81 10.81 4.01
CA MET A 1 -20.40 10.44 3.75
C MET A 1 -20.23 10.44 2.24
N GLU A 2 -19.28 11.21 1.75
CA GLU A 2 -18.93 11.32 0.32
C GLU A 2 -17.53 10.74 0.14
N VAL A 3 -17.30 10.02 -0.97
CA VAL A 3 -15.99 9.50 -1.33
C VAL A 3 -15.49 10.28 -2.51
N ILE A 4 -14.30 10.87 -2.39
CA ILE A 4 -13.67 11.66 -3.43
C ILE A 4 -12.35 11.02 -3.86
N ASP A 5 -12.05 11.11 -5.15
CA ASP A 5 -10.80 10.59 -5.72
C ASP A 5 -9.70 11.65 -5.62
N ILE A 6 -8.62 11.33 -4.91
CA ILE A 6 -7.44 12.17 -4.71
C ILE A 6 -6.22 11.26 -4.86
N GLY A 7 -5.19 11.76 -5.56
CA GLY A 7 -3.96 11.00 -5.76
C GLY A 7 -3.28 10.64 -4.43
N PRO A 8 -2.70 9.43 -4.28
CA PRO A 8 -2.07 8.99 -3.03
C PRO A 8 -1.09 9.97 -2.40
N SER A 9 -0.28 10.66 -3.22
CA SER A 9 0.70 11.65 -2.78
C SER A 9 0.09 12.90 -2.16
N GLU A 10 -1.15 13.25 -2.52
CA GLU A 10 -1.84 14.47 -2.09
C GLU A 10 -2.73 14.23 -0.86
N LEU A 11 -3.03 12.97 -0.54
CA LEU A 11 -3.91 12.61 0.57
C LEU A 11 -3.46 13.13 1.95
N PRO A 12 -2.16 13.09 2.33
CA PRO A 12 -1.71 13.66 3.61
C PRO A 12 -2.03 15.16 3.74
N ASP A 13 -1.78 15.93 2.68
CA ASP A 13 -2.07 17.38 2.66
C ASP A 13 -3.57 17.65 2.62
N ALA A 14 -4.34 16.82 1.91
CA ALA A 14 -5.80 16.93 1.88
C ALA A 14 -6.39 16.74 3.29
N LEU A 15 -5.87 15.79 4.07
CA LEU A 15 -6.27 15.58 5.45
C LEU A 15 -5.84 16.74 6.34
N ASN A 16 -4.57 17.18 6.26
CA ASN A 16 -4.04 18.28 7.07
C ASN A 16 -4.77 19.61 6.83
N ASN A 17 -5.21 19.86 5.59
CA ASN A 17 -5.94 21.07 5.21
C ASN A 17 -7.46 20.95 5.42
N ASN A 18 -7.95 19.90 6.09
CA ASN A 18 -9.37 19.65 6.34
C ASN A 18 -10.23 19.58 5.05
N ARG A 19 -9.65 19.12 3.94
CA ARG A 19 -10.40 18.86 2.70
C ARG A 19 -11.18 17.54 2.78
N VAL A 20 -10.71 16.62 3.62
CA VAL A 20 -11.35 15.33 3.91
C VAL A 20 -11.30 15.06 5.41
N ASP A 21 -12.28 14.32 5.91
CA ASP A 21 -12.35 13.93 7.33
C ASP A 21 -11.49 12.70 7.65
N ALA A 22 -11.20 11.87 6.64
CA ALA A 22 -10.42 10.63 6.77
C ALA A 22 -9.81 10.22 5.42
N ILE A 23 -8.72 9.45 5.48
CA ILE A 23 -8.07 8.84 4.32
C ILE A 23 -7.89 7.33 4.55
N VAL A 24 -8.01 6.55 3.48
CA VAL A 24 -7.73 5.11 3.47
C VAL A 24 -6.57 4.88 2.51
N ILE A 25 -5.38 4.65 3.04
CA ILE A 25 -4.15 4.62 2.24
C ILE A 25 -3.07 3.76 2.89
N TRP A 26 -2.14 3.27 2.06
CA TRP A 26 -0.99 2.46 2.47
C TRP A 26 0.27 3.31 2.71
N GLU A 27 1.34 2.71 3.24
CA GLU A 27 2.65 3.32 3.42
C GLU A 27 3.34 3.68 2.07
N PRO A 28 4.11 4.78 1.99
CA PRO A 28 4.51 5.67 3.08
C PRO A 28 3.48 6.78 3.37
N HIS A 29 2.40 6.87 2.61
CA HIS A 29 1.46 8.00 2.72
C HIS A 29 0.76 8.07 4.08
N ALA A 30 0.35 6.92 4.63
CA ALA A 30 -0.21 6.85 5.98
C ALA A 30 0.77 7.36 7.05
N TYR A 31 2.05 6.95 6.95
CA TYR A 31 3.11 7.42 7.84
C TYR A 31 3.36 8.92 7.70
N ASN A 32 3.39 9.43 6.47
CA ASN A 32 3.56 10.86 6.21
C ASN A 32 2.41 11.70 6.78
N ALA A 33 1.17 11.22 6.67
CA ALA A 33 0.02 11.88 7.28
C ALA A 33 0.13 11.93 8.81
N LEU A 34 0.52 10.83 9.46
CA LEU A 34 0.75 10.82 10.91
C LEU A 34 1.85 11.80 11.34
N ASN A 35 2.94 11.89 10.58
CA ASN A 35 4.01 12.85 10.86
C ASN A 35 3.57 14.32 10.66
N LEU A 36 2.76 14.57 9.62
CA LEU A 36 2.30 15.90 9.28
C LEU A 36 1.29 16.44 10.31
N LEU A 37 0.33 15.61 10.72
CA LEU A 37 -0.72 15.99 11.68
C LEU A 37 -0.28 15.84 13.15
N GLY A 38 0.74 15.05 13.44
CA GLY A 38 1.26 14.87 14.80
C GLY A 38 0.20 14.34 15.77
N GLN A 39 -0.10 15.12 16.81
CA GLN A 39 -1.07 14.73 17.86
C GLN A 39 -2.54 14.79 17.40
N ASP A 40 -2.82 15.47 16.28
CA ASP A 40 -4.17 15.59 15.73
C ASP A 40 -4.55 14.39 14.84
N ALA A 41 -3.63 13.44 14.67
CA ALA A 41 -3.82 12.24 13.87
C ALA A 41 -4.22 11.04 14.73
N ILE A 42 -5.21 10.26 14.26
CA ILE A 42 -5.55 8.96 14.85
C ILE A 42 -5.45 7.90 13.75
N ARG A 43 -4.57 6.91 13.93
CA ARG A 43 -4.56 5.69 13.10
C ARG A 43 -5.57 4.70 13.66
N LEU A 44 -6.58 4.37 12.87
CA LEU A 44 -7.50 3.30 13.21
C LEU A 44 -6.80 1.94 13.04
N PRO A 45 -6.89 1.01 14.02
CA PRO A 45 -6.29 -0.31 13.89
C PRO A 45 -6.91 -1.04 12.70
N SER A 46 -6.07 -1.48 11.76
CA SER A 46 -6.53 -2.09 10.50
C SER A 46 -6.66 -3.61 10.57
N SER A 47 -6.08 -4.28 11.58
CA SER A 47 -5.88 -5.73 11.60
C SER A 47 -7.15 -6.56 11.39
N ASP A 48 -8.32 -6.05 11.78
CA ASP A 48 -9.60 -6.75 11.64
C ASP A 48 -10.58 -6.11 10.63
N VAL A 49 -10.26 -4.93 10.10
CA VAL A 49 -11.21 -4.10 9.31
C VAL A 49 -10.73 -3.89 7.87
N TYR A 50 -9.41 -3.88 7.63
CA TYR A 50 -8.84 -3.59 6.31
C TYR A 50 -7.52 -4.34 6.10
N CYS A 51 -7.48 -5.19 5.06
CA CYS A 51 -6.29 -5.94 4.66
C CYS A 51 -5.71 -5.32 3.38
N GLU A 52 -4.48 -4.81 3.48
CA GLU A 52 -3.72 -4.34 2.32
C GLU A 52 -3.15 -5.53 1.54
N THR A 53 -3.52 -5.66 0.27
CA THR A 53 -2.96 -6.69 -0.61
C THR A 53 -2.13 -6.07 -1.72
N PHE A 54 -0.89 -6.52 -1.85
CA PHE A 54 -0.01 -6.17 -2.96
C PHE A 54 0.12 -7.37 -3.88
N ASN A 55 -0.44 -7.26 -5.10
CA ASN A 55 -0.52 -8.37 -6.04
C ASN A 55 0.43 -8.14 -7.22
N PHE A 56 1.32 -9.12 -7.47
CA PHE A 56 2.04 -9.19 -8.74
C PHE A 56 1.13 -9.82 -9.79
N VAL A 57 0.85 -9.07 -10.87
CA VAL A 57 -0.04 -9.52 -11.94
C VAL A 57 0.67 -9.45 -13.29
N VAL A 58 0.36 -10.41 -14.16
CA VAL A 58 0.89 -10.49 -15.54
C VAL A 58 -0.24 -10.83 -16.50
N MET A 59 -0.07 -10.47 -17.77
CA MET A 59 -0.98 -10.89 -18.82
C MET A 59 -0.94 -12.41 -18.99
N LYS A 60 -2.10 -13.00 -19.29
CA LYS A 60 -2.25 -14.45 -19.45
C LYS A 60 -1.29 -15.02 -20.50
N ASP A 61 -1.17 -14.35 -21.64
CA ASP A 61 -0.32 -14.81 -22.75
C ASP A 61 1.17 -14.79 -22.36
N PHE A 62 1.58 -13.76 -21.60
CA PHE A 62 2.95 -13.69 -21.06
C PHE A 62 3.23 -14.85 -20.11
N ALA A 63 2.27 -15.18 -19.24
CA ALA A 63 2.42 -16.28 -18.29
C ALA A 63 2.54 -17.65 -18.98
N GLN A 64 1.79 -17.86 -20.07
CA GLN A 64 1.83 -19.09 -20.85
C GLN A 64 3.13 -19.20 -21.67
N ALA A 65 3.60 -18.09 -22.23
CA ALA A 65 4.81 -18.06 -23.06
C ALA A 65 6.11 -18.15 -22.22
N HIS A 66 6.10 -17.68 -20.97
CA HIS A 66 7.30 -17.53 -20.15
C HIS A 66 7.21 -18.13 -18.75
N PRO A 67 6.80 -19.41 -18.58
CA PRO A 67 6.65 -20.03 -17.27
C PRO A 67 7.96 -20.06 -16.46
N GLU A 68 9.12 -20.23 -17.13
CA GLU A 68 10.41 -20.22 -16.43
C GLU A 68 10.80 -18.85 -15.88
N VAL A 69 10.44 -17.77 -16.57
CA VAL A 69 10.70 -16.40 -16.09
C VAL A 69 9.89 -16.13 -14.85
N LEU A 70 8.60 -16.51 -14.86
CA LEU A 70 7.73 -16.39 -13.70
C LEU A 70 8.25 -17.21 -12.51
N ASN A 71 8.73 -18.43 -12.75
CA ASN A 71 9.32 -19.26 -11.69
C ASN A 71 10.54 -18.60 -11.05
N LYS A 72 11.45 -18.06 -11.88
CA LYS A 72 12.64 -17.33 -11.40
C LYS A 72 12.25 -16.07 -10.63
N PHE A 73 11.27 -15.31 -11.11
CA PHE A 73 10.76 -14.12 -10.44
C PHE A 73 10.19 -14.46 -9.06
N LEU A 74 9.27 -15.43 -8.97
CA LEU A 74 8.67 -15.84 -7.70
C LEU A 74 9.71 -16.33 -6.70
N ARG A 75 10.72 -17.10 -7.14
CA ARG A 75 11.84 -17.50 -6.27
C ARG A 75 12.68 -16.33 -5.78
N ALA A 76 12.82 -15.28 -6.59
CA ALA A 76 13.54 -14.07 -6.16
C ALA A 76 12.74 -13.29 -5.12
N ILE A 77 11.42 -13.17 -5.30
CA ILE A 77 10.51 -12.54 -4.34
C ILE A 77 10.47 -13.30 -3.00
N ASP A 78 10.41 -14.63 -3.05
CA ASP A 78 10.47 -15.50 -1.88
C ASP A 78 11.75 -15.26 -1.06
N LYS A 79 12.91 -15.29 -1.72
CA LYS A 79 14.21 -14.97 -1.10
C LYS A 79 14.27 -13.55 -0.51
N ALA A 80 13.70 -12.57 -1.21
CA ALA A 80 13.67 -11.19 -0.72
C ALA A 80 12.79 -11.06 0.53
N THR A 81 11.64 -11.74 0.54
CA THR A 81 10.71 -11.76 1.68
C THR A 81 11.36 -12.44 2.89
N ASP A 82 12.01 -13.58 2.69
CA ASP A 82 12.81 -14.26 3.72
C ASP A 82 13.90 -13.38 4.31
N PHE A 83 14.57 -12.58 3.47
CA PHE A 83 15.61 -11.65 3.91
C PHE A 83 15.03 -10.53 4.77
N MET A 84 13.91 -9.92 4.34
CA MET A 84 13.22 -8.87 5.10
C MET A 84 12.62 -9.38 6.41
N GLY A 85 12.17 -10.64 6.49
CA GLY A 85 11.59 -11.21 7.71
C GLY A 85 12.62 -11.60 8.78
N LYS A 86 13.90 -11.70 8.43
CA LYS A 86 15.00 -12.07 9.34
C LYS A 86 15.72 -10.87 9.97
N HIS A 87 15.45 -9.66 9.49
CA HIS A 87 16.08 -8.41 9.90
C HIS A 87 15.03 -7.39 10.32
#